data_AF-A0A2G9FYQ1-F1
#
_entry.id   AF-A0A2G9FYQ1-F1
#
_cell.length_a   1.000
_cell.length_b   1.000
_cell.length_c   1.000
_cell.angle_alpha   90.00
_cell.angle_beta   90.00
_cell.angle_gamma   90.00
#
_symmetry.space_group_name_H-M   'P 1'
#
loop_
_entity.id
_entity.type
_entity.pdbx_description
1 polymer ?
#
loop_
_entity_poly.entity_id
_entity_poly.type
_entity_poly.pdbx_seq_one_letter_code
_entity_poly.pdbx_strand_id
1 'polypeptide(L)' 'MEIGGLKRGEIGRVVRELMEGEEGKKMKKRAMERKEKAMEATSGPCGSSFVNVDKLVKEVLLVEKDGK' A
#
# COMPACT_ATOMS: atom_id res chain seq x y z
N MET A 1 -11.05 3.80 -31.31
CA MET A 1 -11.10 4.41 -29.96
C MET A 1 -9.68 4.41 -29.43
N GLU A 2 -9.10 5.60 -29.29
CA GLU A 2 -7.74 5.81 -28.76
C GLU A 2 -7.89 6.41 -27.36
N ILE A 3 -7.09 5.91 -26.41
CA ILE A 3 -6.96 6.49 -25.07
C ILE A 3 -5.49 6.89 -24.97
N GLY A 4 -5.20 8.19 -24.84
CA GLY A 4 -3.83 8.70 -24.69
C GLY A 4 -2.92 8.58 -25.92
N GLY A 5 -3.48 8.60 -27.15
CA GLY A 5 -2.70 8.60 -28.40
C GLY A 5 -2.19 7.22 -28.86
N LEU A 6 -2.56 6.15 -28.16
CA LEU A 6 -2.21 4.78 -28.53
C LEU A 6 -3.37 4.07 -29.24
N LYS A 7 -3.04 3.35 -30.31
CA LYS A 7 -4.00 2.53 -31.05
C LYS A 7 -4.43 1.34 -30.19
N ARG A 8 -5.70 0.93 -30.28
CA ARG A 8 -6.29 -0.16 -29.47
C ARG A 8 -5.46 -1.46 -29.46
N GLY A 9 -4.87 -1.83 -30.60
CA GLY A 9 -4.02 -3.03 -30.69
C GLY A 9 -2.73 -2.94 -29.88
N GLU A 10 -2.14 -1.74 -29.80
CA GLU A 10 -0.93 -1.49 -29.02
C GLU A 10 -1.22 -1.46 -27.53
N ILE A 11 -2.34 -0.87 -27.12
CA ILE A 11 -2.85 -0.94 -25.75
C ILE A 11 -3.02 -2.41 -25.33
N GLY A 12 -3.64 -3.23 -26.19
CA GLY A 12 -3.82 -4.66 -25.93
C GLY A 12 -2.50 -5.41 -25.72
N ARG A 13 -1.46 -5.09 -26.50
CA ARG A 13 -0.12 -5.70 -26.34
C ARG A 13 0.50 -5.31 -25.00
N VAL A 14 0.47 -4.04 -24.64
CA VAL A 14 1.05 -3.53 -23.38
C VAL A 14 0.33 -4.10 -22.17
N VAL A 15 -1.00 -4.15 -22.19
CA VAL A 15 -1.79 -4.75 -21.10
C VAL A 15 -1.49 -6.24 -20.97
N ARG A 16 -1.40 -6.97 -22.09
CA ARG A 16 -1.06 -8.40 -22.07
C ARG A 16 0.32 -8.64 -21.49
N GLU A 17 1.33 -7.86 -21.89
CA GLU A 17 2.68 -7.96 -21.33
C GLU A 17 2.71 -7.64 -19.83
N LEU A 18 1.96 -6.62 -19.39
CA LEU A 18 1.86 -6.29 -17.96
C LEU A 18 1.18 -7.40 -17.13
N MET A 19 0.23 -8.13 -17.71
CA MET A 19 -0.52 -9.18 -17.00
C MET A 19 0.15 -10.55 -17.07
N GLU A 20 0.69 -10.91 -18.23
CA GLU A 20 1.18 -12.27 -18.53
C GLU A 20 2.72 -12.33 -18.57
N GLY A 21 3.39 -11.21 -18.84
CA GLY A 21 4.84 -11.10 -18.95
C GLY A 21 5.58 -11.26 -17.62
N GLU A 22 6.87 -11.58 -17.73
CA GLU A 22 7.75 -11.81 -16.58
C GLU A 22 7.85 -10.57 -15.66
N GLU A 23 8.06 -9.40 -16.25
CA GLU A 23 8.21 -8.16 -15.49
C GLU A 23 6.91 -7.76 -14.78
N GLY A 24 5.77 -7.96 -15.44
CA GLY A 24 4.44 -7.78 -14.83
C GLY A 24 4.21 -8.68 -13.62
N LYS A 25 4.59 -9.96 -13.72
CA LYS A 25 4.53 -10.91 -12.60
C LYS A 25 5.45 -10.53 -11.44
N LYS A 26 6.68 -10.09 -11.74
CA LYS A 26 7.62 -9.58 -10.72
C LYS A 26 7.06 -8.34 -10.01
N MET A 27 6.46 -7.42 -10.75
CA MET A 27 5.80 -6.23 -10.19
C MET A 27 4.62 -6.61 -9.28
N LYS A 28 3.77 -7.55 -9.73
CA LYS A 28 2.66 -8.08 -8.93
C LYS A 28 3.14 -8.70 -7.62
N LYS A 29 4.20 -9.51 -7.64
CA LYS A 29 4.77 -10.11 -6.43
C LYS A 29 5.21 -9.05 -5.41
N ARG A 30 5.97 -8.04 -5.85
CA ARG A 30 6.39 -6.92 -4.98
C ARG A 30 5.19 -6.14 -4.41
N ALA A 31 4.15 -5.92 -5.21
CA ALA A 31 2.93 -5.25 -4.75
C ALA A 31 2.20 -6.08 -3.67
N MET A 32 2.14 -7.41 -3.82
CA MET A 32 1.54 -8.30 -2.84
C MET A 32 2.34 -8.33 -1.52
N GLU A 33 3.67 -8.41 -1.60
CA GLU A 33 4.54 -8.33 -0.42
C GLU A 33 4.37 -6.98 0.32
N ARG A 34 4.25 -5.87 -0.42
CA ARG A 34 3.95 -4.56 0.18
C ARG A 34 2.58 -4.53 0.84
N LYS A 35 1.56 -5.12 0.22
CA LYS A 35 0.21 -5.22 0.77
C LYS A 35 0.22 -6.00 2.10
N GLU A 36 0.90 -7.14 2.15
CA GLU A 36 1.01 -7.95 3.36
C GLU A 36 1.72 -7.20 4.49
N LYS A 37 2.89 -6.60 4.20
CA LYS A 37 3.63 -5.78 5.19
C LYS A 37 2.81 -4.60 5.70
N ALA A 38 2.04 -3.95 4.84
CA ALA A 38 1.17 -2.86 5.25
C ALA A 38 0.05 -3.35 6.19
N MET A 39 -0.54 -4.51 5.91
CA MET A 39 -1.53 -5.12 6.80
C MET A 39 -0.92 -5.48 8.15
N GLU A 40 0.24 -6.13 8.17
CA GLU A 40 0.94 -6.51 9.40
C GLU A 40 1.25 -5.26 10.26
N ALA A 41 1.80 -4.21 9.65
CA ALA A 41 2.15 -2.99 10.35
C ALA A 41 0.91 -2.26 10.91
N THR A 42 -0.23 -2.35 10.26
CA THR A 42 -1.47 -1.66 10.67
C THR A 42 -2.42 -2.52 11.51
N SER A 43 -2.14 -3.82 11.64
CA SER A 43 -2.99 -4.76 12.39
C SER A 43 -2.93 -4.48 13.89
N GLY A 44 -4.06 -4.15 14.52
CA GLY A 44 -4.15 -3.98 15.96
C GLY A 44 -4.21 -5.33 16.71
N PRO A 45 -3.73 -5.42 17.97
CA PRO A 45 -3.10 -4.34 18.75
C PRO A 45 -1.57 -4.27 18.61
N CYS A 46 -0.93 -5.20 17.90
CA CYS A 46 0.52 -5.39 17.94
C CYS A 46 1.29 -4.81 16.74
N GLY A 47 0.58 -4.40 15.68
CA GLY A 47 1.18 -3.86 14.47
C GLY A 47 1.95 -2.58 14.74
N SER A 48 3.15 -2.46 14.19
CA SER A 48 4.07 -1.36 14.51
C SER A 48 3.49 0.03 14.23
N SER A 49 2.78 0.21 13.12
CA SER A 49 2.11 1.48 12.81
C SER A 49 0.92 1.73 13.72
N PHE A 50 0.16 0.70 14.09
CA PHE A 50 -0.93 0.81 15.06
C PHE A 50 -0.39 1.27 16.42
N VAL A 51 0.63 0.59 16.95
CA VAL A 51 1.26 0.91 18.24
C VAL A 51 1.84 2.33 18.23
N ASN A 52 2.48 2.74 17.14
CA ASN A 52 3.02 4.10 17.03
C ASN A 52 1.93 5.17 17.08
N VAL A 53 0.80 4.94 16.41
CA VAL A 53 -0.34 5.88 16.44
C VAL A 53 -1.01 5.87 17.80
N ASP A 54 -1.23 4.71 18.42
CA ASP A 54 -1.79 4.60 19.78
C ASP A 54 -0.92 5.36 20.80
N LYS A 55 0.41 5.23 20.70
CA LYS A 55 1.36 6.00 21.51
C LYS A 55 1.24 7.50 21.26
N LEU A 56 1.20 7.94 20.00
CA LEU A 56 1.04 9.36 19.66
C LEU A 56 -0.27 9.94 20.20
N VAL A 57 -1.38 9.20 20.08
CA VAL A 57 -2.67 9.59 20.64
C VAL A 57 -2.58 9.75 22.16
N LYS A 58 -1.90 8.83 22.84
CA LYS A 58 -1.66 8.93 24.29
C LYS A 58 -0.84 10.18 24.65
N GLU A 59 0.22 10.45 23.91
CA GLU A 59 1.12 11.59 24.14
C GLU A 59 0.50 12.96 23.82
N VAL A 60 -0.48 13.03 22.91
CA VAL A 60 -1.07 14.32 22.48
C VAL A 60 -2.44 14.56 23.14
N LEU A 61 -3.28 13.53 23.21
CA LEU A 61 -4.69 13.67 23.59
C LEU A 61 -4.99 13.14 24.99
N LEU A 62 -4.18 12.21 25.50
CA LEU A 62 -4.36 11.62 26.83
C LEU A 62 -3.34 12.11 27.85
N VAL A 63 -2.72 13.28 27.61
CA VAL A 63 -2.05 14.06 28.64
C VAL A 63 -3.13 14.59 29.59
N GLU A 64 -3.69 13.72 30.43
CA GLU A 64 -4.40 14.15 31.62
C GLU A 64 -3.36 14.71 32.59
N LYS A 65 -3.24 16.05 32.55
CA LYS A 65 -3.08 16.93 33.70
C LYS A 65 -2.09 16.50 34.81
N ASP A 66 -0.84 16.24 34.46
CA ASP A 66 0.25 16.50 35.42
C ASP A 66 0.65 17.98 35.32
N GLY A 67 -0.25 18.82 35.82
CA GLY A 67 -0.15 20.26 35.72
C GLY A 67 -1.08 21.01 36.66
N LYS A 68 -1.36 20.47 37.86
CA LYS A 68 -1.42 21.19 39.15
C LYS A 68 -1.62 20.22 40.31
#